data_AF-A0A377HHR7-F1
#
_entry.id   AF-A0A377HHR7-F1
#
_cell.length_a   1.000
_cell.length_b   1.000
_cell.length_c   1.000
_cell.angle_alpha   90.00
_cell.angle_beta   90.00
_cell.angle_gamma   90.00
#
_symmetry.space_group_name_H-M   'P 1'
#
loop_
_entity.id
_entity.type
_entity.pdbx_description
1 polymer ?
#
loop_
_entity_poly.entity_id
_entity_poly.type
_entity_poly.pdbx_seq_one_letter_code
_entity_poly.pdbx_strand_id
1 'polypeptide(L)'
;MQRPRMTKPNDIPKLLTIADLSVRWDMPRQSLHDKKGENKFPPSAICREQSDGTLLESDIIEYEKENPYIKTRAQREARRNFIFKLYMDANDE
;
A
#
# COMPACT_ATOMS: atom_id res chain seq x y z
N MET A 1 -19.68 -24.98 27.28
CA MET A 1 -19.36 -23.55 27.04
C MET A 1 -17.86 -23.46 26.73
N GLN A 2 -17.49 -23.24 25.46
CA GLN A 2 -16.08 -22.99 25.13
C GLN A 2 -15.71 -21.59 25.64
N ARG A 3 -14.62 -21.49 26.40
CA ARG A 3 -14.10 -20.19 26.86
C ARG A 3 -13.67 -19.38 25.62
N PRO A 4 -13.93 -18.06 25.56
CA PRO A 4 -13.38 -17.23 24.50
C PRO A 4 -11.85 -17.34 24.52
N ARG A 5 -11.25 -17.58 23.34
CA ARG A 5 -9.79 -17.66 23.21
C ARG A 5 -9.20 -16.32 23.67
N MET A 6 -8.13 -16.38 24.48
CA MET A 6 -7.33 -15.20 24.76
C MET A 6 -6.79 -14.69 23.43
N THR A 7 -7.24 -13.52 23.00
CA THR A 7 -6.67 -12.83 21.84
C THR A 7 -5.21 -12.54 22.16
N LYS A 8 -4.30 -13.09 21.36
CA LYS A 8 -2.89 -12.75 21.47
C LYS A 8 -2.76 -11.27 21.07
N PRO A 9 -1.78 -10.50 21.58
CA PRO A 9 -1.57 -9.11 21.15
C PRO A 9 -1.33 -8.96 19.62
N ASN A 10 -1.01 -10.06 18.92
CA ASN A 10 -0.92 -10.13 17.46
C ASN A 10 -2.26 -10.30 16.73
N ASP A 11 -3.37 -10.52 17.44
CA ASP A 11 -4.70 -10.66 16.83
C ASP A 11 -5.42 -9.30 16.67
N ILE A 12 -4.85 -8.22 17.23
CA ILE A 12 -5.35 -6.86 17.01
C ILE A 12 -4.86 -6.41 15.64
N PRO A 13 -5.75 -6.14 14.67
CA PRO A 13 -5.33 -5.67 13.36
C PRO A 13 -4.60 -4.33 13.53
N LYS A 14 -3.32 -4.31 13.16
CA LYS A 14 -2.55 -3.07 13.18
C LYS A 14 -3.07 -2.16 12.08
N LEU A 15 -3.49 -0.97 12.49
CA LEU A 15 -3.90 0.08 11.58
C LEU A 15 -2.69 0.94 11.24
N LEU A 16 -2.49 1.15 9.94
CA LEU A 16 -1.47 2.03 9.38
C LEU A 16 -2.12 3.31 8.89
N THR A 17 -1.49 4.45 9.13
CA THR A 17 -1.88 5.71 8.54
C THR A 17 -1.14 5.96 7.23
N ILE A 18 -1.59 6.95 6.45
CA ILE A 18 -0.86 7.41 5.26
C ILE A 18 0.56 7.90 5.64
N ALA A 19 0.75 8.43 6.85
CA ALA A 19 2.08 8.83 7.32
C ALA A 19 3.00 7.61 7.52
N ASP A 20 2.48 6.53 8.10
CA ASP A 20 3.25 5.29 8.27
C ASP A 20 3.63 4.67 6.92
N LEU A 21 2.72 4.77 5.93
CA LEU A 21 2.99 4.31 4.56
C LEU A 21 4.01 5.20 3.83
N SER A 22 4.00 6.51 4.11
CA SER A 22 4.98 7.46 3.57
C SER A 22 6.39 7.08 4.01
N VAL A 23 6.57 6.68 5.28
CA VAL A 23 7.84 6.19 5.82
C VAL A 23 8.17 4.80 5.28
N ARG A 24 7.21 3.86 5.30
CA ARG A 24 7.42 2.47 4.88
C ARG A 24 7.82 2.35 3.41
N TRP A 25 7.26 3.19 2.55
CA TRP A 25 7.52 3.16 1.11
C TRP A 25 8.47 4.26 0.65
N ASP A 26 8.95 5.14 1.53
CA ASP A 26 9.77 6.30 1.15
C ASP A 26 9.11 7.08 -0.01
N MET A 27 7.82 7.42 0.17
CA MET A 27 7.00 8.14 -0.82
C MET A 27 6.35 9.36 -0.20
N PRO A 28 6.24 10.48 -0.94
CA PRO A 28 5.57 11.66 -0.43
C PRO A 28 4.07 11.39 -0.27
N ARG A 29 3.48 12.03 0.75
CA ARG A 29 2.07 11.88 1.11
C ARG A 29 1.13 12.10 -0.08
N GLN A 30 1.42 13.08 -0.94
CA GLN A 30 0.61 13.37 -2.13
C GLN A 30 0.53 12.18 -3.09
N SER A 31 1.66 11.53 -3.40
CA SER A 31 1.67 10.36 -4.28
C SER A 31 0.91 9.17 -3.69
N LEU A 32 0.82 9.07 -2.36
CA LEU A 32 -0.04 8.07 -1.71
C LEU A 32 -1.53 8.40 -1.86
N HIS A 33 -1.89 9.69 -1.81
CA HIS A 33 -3.26 10.12 -2.08
C HIS A 33 -3.66 9.86 -3.53
N ASP A 34 -2.76 10.08 -4.49
CA ASP A 34 -3.01 9.75 -5.91
C ASP A 34 -3.21 8.23 -6.08
N LYS A 35 -2.38 7.44 -5.38
CA LYS A 35 -2.52 5.96 -5.33
C LYS A 35 -3.79 5.49 -4.67
N LYS A 36 -4.29 6.18 -3.64
CA LYS A 36 -5.59 5.88 -3.01
C LYS A 36 -6.75 6.02 -4.01
N GLY A 37 -6.58 6.83 -5.06
CA GLY A 37 -7.53 6.92 -6.16
C GLY A 37 -7.45 5.76 -7.16
N GLU A 38 -6.43 4.90 -7.10
CA GLU A 38 -6.31 3.72 -7.96
C GLU A 38 -7.24 2.59 -7.45
N ASN A 39 -7.99 1.96 -8.35
CA ASN A 39 -8.96 0.89 -8.02
C ASN A 39 -8.33 -0.36 -7.38
N LYS A 40 -7.00 -0.53 -7.48
CA LYS A 40 -6.25 -1.66 -6.89
C LYS A 40 -5.70 -1.36 -5.50
N PHE A 41 -5.84 -0.13 -5.01
CA PHE A 41 -5.33 0.23 -3.68
C PHE A 41 -6.23 -0.34 -2.58
N PRO A 42 -5.67 -0.82 -1.46
CA PRO A 42 -6.47 -1.42 -0.41
C PRO A 42 -7.49 -0.42 0.15
N PRO A 43 -8.73 -0.86 0.39
CA PRO A 43 -9.77 0.01 0.91
C PRO A 43 -9.35 0.54 2.29
N SER A 44 -9.55 1.84 2.52
CA SER A 44 -9.41 2.39 3.87
C SER A 44 -10.45 1.74 4.78
N ALA A 45 -10.00 1.20 5.91
CA ALA A 45 -10.90 0.72 6.95
C ALA A 45 -11.71 1.92 7.47
N ILE A 46 -13.01 1.88 7.25
CA ILE A 46 -13.94 2.87 7.79
C ILE A 46 -14.13 2.55 9.27
N CYS A 47 -13.26 3.07 10.13
CA CYS A 47 -13.51 3.08 11.57
C CYS A 47 -14.55 4.17 11.86
N ARG A 48 -15.70 3.75 12.42
CA ARG A 48 -16.92 4.55 12.62
C ARG A 48 -16.76 5.85 13.44
N GLU A 49 -15.57 6.11 13.99
CA GLU A 49 -15.32 7.22 14.93
C GLU A 49 -14.04 8.02 14.63
N GLN A 50 -13.16 7.59 13.71
CA GLN A 50 -11.92 8.31 13.39
C GLN A 50 -11.63 8.26 11.90
N SER A 51 -11.81 9.42 11.27
CA SER A 51 -11.23 9.89 10.00
C SER A 51 -10.78 8.84 8.98
N ASP A 52 -11.55 8.73 7.89
CA ASP A 52 -11.35 8.22 6.51
C ASP A 52 -9.93 7.87 5.96
N GLY A 53 -9.00 7.37 6.77
CA GLY A 53 -7.57 7.34 6.44
C GLY A 53 -6.71 6.27 7.12
N THR A 54 -7.30 5.39 7.92
CA THR A 54 -6.60 4.21 8.48
C THR A 54 -6.73 3.02 7.54
N LEU A 55 -5.63 2.33 7.30
CA LEU A 55 -5.50 1.17 6.42
C LEU A 55 -5.11 -0.05 7.26
N LEU A 56 -5.64 -1.22 6.92
CA LEU A 56 -5.26 -2.46 7.58
C LEU A 56 -3.87 -2.90 7.11
N GLU A 57 -2.99 -3.26 8.05
CA GLU A 57 -1.67 -3.76 7.70
C GLU A 57 -1.74 -5.05 6.86
N SER A 58 -2.75 -5.91 7.09
CA SER A 58 -2.99 -7.11 6.27
C SER A 58 -3.13 -6.79 4.79
N ASP A 59 -3.95 -5.79 4.48
CA ASP A 59 -4.31 -5.43 3.12
C ASP A 59 -3.13 -4.74 2.42
N ILE A 60 -2.33 -4.00 3.19
CA ILE A 60 -1.07 -3.41 2.71
C ILE A 60 -0.04 -4.50 2.40
N ILE A 61 0.08 -5.54 3.25
CA ILE A 61 0.99 -6.67 3.00
C ILE A 61 0.57 -7.45 1.75
N GLU A 62 -0.74 -7.67 1.55
CA GLU A 62 -1.25 -8.32 0.34
C GLU A 62 -0.98 -7.47 -0.91
N TYR A 63 -1.25 -6.17 -0.83
CA TYR A 63 -0.93 -5.22 -1.89
C TYR A 63 0.57 -5.16 -2.22
N GLU A 64 1.45 -5.24 -1.22
CA GLU A 64 2.91 -5.31 -1.40
C GLU A 64 3.35 -6.59 -2.10
N LYS A 65 2.67 -7.72 -1.86
CA LYS A 65 2.94 -8.98 -2.57
C LYS A 65 2.55 -8.91 -4.03
N GLU A 66 1.41 -8.31 -4.34
CA GLU A 66 0.95 -8.11 -5.72
C GLU A 66 1.77 -7.05 -6.47
N ASN A 67 2.33 -6.07 -5.73
CA ASN A 67 3.04 -4.94 -6.29
C ASN A 67 4.45 -4.79 -5.68
N PRO A 68 5.35 -5.77 -5.91
CA PRO A 68 6.67 -5.79 -5.28
C PRO A 68 7.52 -4.57 -5.64
N TYR A 69 7.19 -3.89 -6.75
CA TYR A 69 7.89 -2.70 -7.23
C TYR A 69 7.67 -1.45 -6.36
N ILE A 70 6.71 -1.46 -5.43
CA ILE A 70 6.39 -0.31 -4.58
C ILE A 70 7.31 -0.26 -3.35
N LYS A 71 7.90 -1.39 -2.95
CA LYS A 71 8.62 -1.54 -1.69
C LYS A 71 9.88 -0.70 -1.59
N THR A 72 10.59 -0.48 -2.70
CA THR A 72 11.85 0.26 -2.69
C THR A 72 11.90 1.28 -3.82
N ARG A 73 12.61 2.39 -3.58
CA ARG A 73 12.85 3.42 -4.59
C ARG A 73 13.52 2.84 -5.85
N ALA A 74 14.52 1.97 -5.68
CA ALA A 74 15.22 1.33 -6.80
C ALA A 74 14.28 0.50 -7.69
N GLN A 75 13.34 -0.25 -7.10
CA GLN A 75 12.38 -1.03 -7.87
C GLN A 75 11.34 -0.13 -8.59
N ARG A 76 10.95 1.00 -7.99
CA ARG A 76 10.10 1.99 -8.67
C ARG A 76 10.81 2.61 -9.87
N GLU A 77 12.08 2.97 -9.71
CA GLU A 77 12.91 3.51 -10.80
C GLU A 77 13.12 2.47 -11.91
N ALA A 78 13.39 1.21 -11.56
CA ALA A 78 13.49 0.12 -12.53
C ALA A 78 12.20 -0.06 -13.34
N ARG A 79 11.03 -0.01 -12.68
CA ARG A 79 9.73 -0.08 -13.37
C ARG A 79 9.49 1.15 -14.25
N ARG A 80 9.82 2.36 -13.79
CA ARG A 80 9.71 3.58 -14.60
C ARG A 80 10.56 3.48 -15.85
N ASN A 81 11.81 3.05 -15.70
CA ASN A 81 12.74 2.90 -16.82
C ASN A 81 12.28 1.80 -17.78
N PHE A 82 11.70 0.71 -17.27
CA PHE A 82 11.11 -0.35 -18.09
C PHE A 82 9.92 0.16 -18.92
N ILE A 83 8.98 0.89 -18.31
CA ILE A 83 7.84 1.49 -19.01
C ILE A 83 8.32 2.51 -20.05
N PHE A 84 9.28 3.36 -19.68
CA PHE A 84 9.85 4.35 -20.59
C PHE A 84 10.52 3.68 -21.80
N LYS A 85 11.27 2.60 -21.56
CA LYS A 85 11.88 1.81 -22.63
C LYS A 85 10.82 1.22 -23.55
N LEU A 86 9.78 0.58 -23.02
CA LEU A 86 8.66 0.07 -23.82
C LEU A 86 7.98 1.16 -24.66
N TYR A 87 7.82 2.36 -24.09
CA TYR A 87 7.23 3.49 -24.80
C TYR A 87 8.15 3.96 -25.94
N MET A 88 9.46 4.09 -25.70
CA MET A 88 10.41 4.45 -26.76
C MET A 88 10.47 3.39 -27.85
N ASP A 89 10.58 2.11 -27.47
CA ASP A 89 10.58 0.97 -28.39
C ASP A 89 9.29 0.91 -29.24
N ALA A 90 8.15 1.39 -28.72
CA ALA A 90 6.87 1.42 -29.43
C ALA A 90 6.64 2.69 -30.29
N ASN A 91 7.46 3.74 -30.13
CA ASN A 91 7.38 4.96 -30.94
C ASN A 91 8.54 5.09 -31.96
N ASP A 92 9.53 4.19 -31.89
CA ASP A 92 10.59 4.05 -32.90
C ASP A 92 10.18 3.16 -34.11
N GLU A 93 8.88 2.82 -34.22
CA GLU A 93 8.24 2.12 -35.35
C GLU A 93 7.28 3.06 -36.10
#